data_AF-A0A7C2D067-F1
#
_entry.id   AF-A0A7C2D067-F1
#
_cell.length_a   1.000
_cell.length_b   1.000
_cell.length_c   1.000
_cell.angle_alpha   90.00
_cell.angle_beta   90.00
_cell.angle_gamma   90.00
#
_symmetry.space_group_name_H-M   'P 1'
#
loop_
_entity.id
_entity.type
_entity.pdbx_description
1 polymer ?
#
loop_
_entity_poly.entity_id
_entity_poly.type
_entity_poly.pdbx_seq_one_letter_code
_entity_poly.pdbx_strand_id
1 'polypeptide(L)'
;MSMARMTEKNDASTISEETVVAKVAQLMEIVDQIKKYGVLARNLKTFTLIVVSSIITCILVNNLIFYLNLLSGFDGVQQFFLTFPLVLIPAAGVVVGILFVKKKIAAVKTGEWKDELSRGFPSALKLLSEMDWDETFDVVSSGRHGYIMYGLVKGAAYGFISFFILGFLLNLITYIVLHRLGALGYASFHLSLLTTFLYLRMDLSKRVAEMREIDRLYWELQKFSHDLRNAEF
;
A
#
# COMPACT_ATOMS: atom_id res chain seq x y z
N MET A 1 -31.71 52.91 35.64
CA MET A 1 -30.33 52.73 35.15
C MET A 1 -30.10 51.22 35.12
N SER A 2 -30.40 50.60 33.98
CA SER A 2 -30.85 49.22 33.83
C SER A 2 -29.98 48.45 32.84
N MET A 3 -29.79 47.15 33.12
CA MET A 3 -29.57 46.07 32.14
C MET A 3 -28.45 46.25 31.10
N ALA A 4 -27.19 46.10 31.52
CA ALA A 4 -26.07 45.87 30.59
C ALA A 4 -25.03 44.91 31.15
N ARG A 5 -25.46 43.86 31.86
CA ARG A 5 -24.54 42.88 32.47
C ARG A 5 -25.11 41.48 32.61
N MET A 6 -25.86 40.98 31.62
CA MET A 6 -26.34 39.59 31.61
C MET A 6 -26.63 39.09 30.18
N THR A 7 -25.67 39.10 29.25
CA THR A 7 -25.82 38.37 27.97
C THR A 7 -24.47 38.17 27.27
N GLU A 8 -23.45 37.66 27.96
CA GLU A 8 -22.24 37.20 27.25
C GLU A 8 -21.47 36.17 28.09
N LYS A 9 -22.21 35.20 28.62
CA LYS A 9 -21.62 34.04 29.30
C LYS A 9 -22.55 32.85 29.08
N ASN A 10 -22.48 32.22 27.89
CA ASN A 10 -22.92 30.83 27.69
C ASN A 10 -22.63 30.20 26.30
N ASP A 11 -21.65 30.67 25.53
CA ASP A 11 -21.26 29.97 24.28
C ASP A 11 -20.07 29.01 24.47
N ALA A 12 -19.83 28.57 25.71
CA ALA A 12 -18.94 27.47 26.01
C ALA A 12 -19.75 26.34 26.66
N SER A 13 -19.63 25.12 26.13
CA SER A 13 -20.01 23.83 26.74
C SER A 13 -21.38 23.20 26.41
N THR A 14 -21.76 23.13 25.14
CA THR A 14 -22.50 21.93 24.68
C THR A 14 -21.82 21.36 23.45
N ILE A 15 -20.79 20.53 23.69
CA ILE A 15 -20.44 19.51 22.69
C ILE A 15 -21.70 18.65 22.59
N SER A 16 -22.49 18.82 21.52
CA SER A 16 -23.74 18.05 21.37
C SER A 16 -23.40 16.57 21.31
N GLU A 17 -24.27 15.71 21.84
CA GLU A 17 -24.11 14.25 21.78
C GLU A 17 -23.85 13.78 20.34
N GLU A 18 -24.54 14.39 19.37
CA GLU A 18 -24.31 14.17 17.94
C GLU A 18 -22.88 14.49 17.50
N THR A 19 -22.28 15.57 18.03
CA THR A 19 -20.89 15.95 17.74
C THR A 19 -19.91 14.91 18.26
N VAL A 20 -20.17 14.33 19.44
CA VAL A 20 -19.31 13.26 20.00
C VAL A 20 -19.46 11.97 19.20
N VAL A 21 -20.69 11.55 18.92
CA VAL A 21 -20.97 10.33 18.15
C VAL A 21 -20.34 10.44 16.75
N ALA A 22 -20.44 11.59 16.08
CA ALA A 22 -19.79 11.83 14.80
C ALA A 22 -18.26 11.74 14.87
N LYS A 23 -17.65 12.29 15.92
CA LYS A 23 -16.20 12.19 16.16
C LYS A 23 -15.76 10.74 16.41
N VAL A 24 -16.54 9.97 17.17
CA VAL A 24 -16.26 8.54 17.40
C VAL A 24 -16.47 7.73 16.12
N ALA A 25 -17.46 8.06 15.28
CA ALA A 25 -17.61 7.43 13.97
C ALA A 25 -16.38 7.63 13.09
N GLN A 26 -15.92 8.88 12.95
CA GLN A 26 -14.71 9.22 12.20
C GLN A 26 -13.51 8.45 12.76
N LEU A 27 -13.34 8.46 14.08
CA LEU A 27 -12.30 7.71 14.76
C LEU A 27 -12.31 6.22 14.39
N MET A 28 -13.46 5.57 14.48
CA MET A 28 -13.57 4.15 14.20
C MET A 28 -13.35 3.81 12.72
N GLU A 29 -13.74 4.68 11.80
CA GLU A 29 -13.37 4.55 10.38
C GLU A 29 -11.86 4.58 10.18
N ILE A 30 -11.17 5.46 10.91
CA ILE A 30 -9.73 5.61 10.85
C ILE A 30 -9.03 4.38 11.43
N VAL A 31 -9.49 3.87 12.57
CA VAL A 31 -8.98 2.63 13.17
C VAL A 31 -9.18 1.45 12.20
N ASP A 32 -10.32 1.36 11.52
CA ASP A 32 -10.56 0.33 10.50
C ASP A 32 -9.60 0.44 9.31
N GLN A 33 -9.29 1.66 8.86
CA GLN A 33 -8.27 1.87 7.84
C GLN A 33 -6.88 1.46 8.35
N ILE A 34 -6.50 1.88 9.55
CA ILE A 34 -5.23 1.51 10.20
C ILE A 34 -5.08 -0.02 10.30
N LYS A 35 -6.13 -0.74 10.70
CA LYS A 35 -6.14 -2.22 10.74
C LYS A 35 -5.83 -2.83 9.36
N LYS A 36 -6.44 -2.31 8.29
CA LYS A 36 -6.14 -2.72 6.90
C LYS A 36 -4.66 -2.48 6.55
N TYR A 37 -4.09 -1.36 6.99
CA TYR A 37 -2.66 -1.04 6.79
C TYR A 37 -1.72 -1.92 7.64
N GLY A 38 -2.08 -2.26 8.87
CA GLY A 38 -1.34 -3.20 9.71
C GLY A 38 -1.22 -4.58 9.07
N VAL A 39 -2.30 -5.06 8.45
CA VAL A 39 -2.30 -6.31 7.68
C VAL A 39 -1.37 -6.23 6.47
N LEU A 40 -1.28 -5.08 5.79
CA LEU A 40 -0.33 -4.88 4.71
C LEU A 40 1.12 -5.01 5.21
N ALA A 41 1.46 -4.30 6.28
CA ALA A 41 2.81 -4.31 6.86
C ALA A 41 3.23 -5.73 7.28
N ARG A 42 2.33 -6.47 7.95
CA ARG A 42 2.59 -7.85 8.38
C ARG A 42 2.80 -8.81 7.21
N ASN A 43 2.05 -8.62 6.11
CA ASN A 43 2.13 -9.49 4.94
C ASN A 43 3.19 -9.06 3.91
N LEU A 44 3.81 -7.88 4.10
CA LEU A 44 4.85 -7.37 3.20
C LEU A 44 6.02 -8.34 3.04
N LYS A 45 6.50 -8.95 4.14
CA LYS A 45 7.57 -9.95 4.07
C LYS A 45 7.22 -11.12 3.14
N THR A 46 5.96 -11.57 3.21
CA THR A 46 5.46 -12.67 2.35
C THR A 46 5.34 -12.21 0.90
N PHE A 47 4.83 -11.00 0.67
CA PHE A 47 4.77 -10.40 -0.68
C PHE A 47 6.16 -10.30 -1.31
N THR A 48 7.12 -9.71 -0.59
CA THR A 48 8.50 -9.59 -1.05
C THR A 48 9.11 -10.96 -1.33
N LEU A 49 8.86 -11.95 -0.48
CA LEU A 49 9.35 -13.30 -0.68
C LEU A 49 8.77 -13.94 -1.95
N ILE A 50 7.47 -13.77 -2.24
CA ILE A 50 6.85 -14.25 -3.48
C ILE A 50 7.51 -13.59 -4.70
N VAL A 51 7.71 -12.27 -4.67
CA VAL A 51 8.32 -11.54 -5.80
C VAL A 51 9.78 -11.97 -5.99
N VAL A 52 10.59 -11.97 -4.93
CA VAL A 52 12.02 -12.34 -5.00
C VAL A 52 12.19 -13.80 -5.43
N SER A 53 11.40 -14.72 -4.88
CA SER A 53 11.46 -16.14 -5.28
C SER A 53 11.09 -16.34 -6.75
N SER A 54 10.13 -15.58 -7.28
CA SER A 54 9.79 -15.65 -8.71
C SER A 54 10.92 -15.13 -9.62
N ILE A 55 11.64 -14.08 -9.20
CA ILE A 55 12.81 -13.56 -9.92
C ILE A 55 13.95 -14.58 -9.87
N ILE A 56 14.25 -15.15 -8.71
CA ILE A 56 15.28 -16.19 -8.55
C ILE A 56 14.94 -17.41 -9.43
N THR A 57 13.68 -17.85 -9.42
CA THR A 57 13.22 -18.96 -10.26
C THR A 57 13.44 -18.67 -11.73
N CYS A 58 13.12 -17.46 -12.20
CA CYS A 58 13.38 -17.03 -13.57
C CYS A 58 14.87 -17.11 -13.93
N ILE A 59 15.75 -16.64 -13.05
CA ILE A 59 17.21 -16.67 -13.26
C ILE A 59 17.71 -18.12 -13.30
N LEU A 60 17.25 -18.97 -12.38
CA LEU A 60 17.66 -20.38 -12.32
C LEU A 60 17.21 -21.14 -13.56
N VAL A 61 15.96 -20.98 -13.98
CA VAL A 61 15.44 -21.63 -15.20
C VAL A 61 16.21 -21.14 -16.43
N ASN A 62 16.46 -19.83 -16.53
CA ASN A 62 17.25 -19.28 -17.62
C ASN A 62 18.66 -19.89 -17.66
N ASN A 63 19.38 -19.91 -16.53
CA ASN A 63 20.72 -20.51 -16.46
C ASN A 63 20.70 -22.01 -16.77
N LEU A 64 19.67 -22.74 -16.33
CA LEU A 64 19.53 -24.17 -16.62
C LEU A 64 19.37 -24.44 -18.12
N ILE A 65 18.58 -23.62 -18.82
CA ILE A 65 18.40 -23.72 -20.28
C ILE A 65 19.74 -23.56 -21.00
N PHE A 66 20.55 -22.59 -20.59
CA PHE A 66 21.89 -22.37 -21.15
C PHE A 66 22.87 -23.49 -20.78
N TYR A 67 22.89 -23.93 -19.51
CA TYR A 67 23.77 -25.00 -19.04
C TYR A 67 23.52 -26.33 -19.77
N LEU A 68 22.24 -26.68 -19.98
CA LEU A 68 21.84 -27.88 -20.70
C LEU A 68 21.92 -27.73 -22.23
N ASN A 69 22.33 -26.56 -22.74
CA ASN A 69 22.41 -26.26 -24.17
C ASN A 69 21.10 -26.55 -24.94
N LEU A 70 19.94 -26.38 -24.28
CA LEU A 70 18.63 -26.72 -24.86
C LEU A 70 18.28 -25.89 -26.10
N LEU A 71 18.96 -24.75 -26.29
CA LEU A 71 18.73 -23.85 -27.41
C LEU A 71 19.90 -23.80 -28.41
N SER A 72 20.84 -24.75 -28.34
CA SER A 72 22.05 -24.78 -29.19
C SER A 72 21.77 -24.87 -30.70
N GLY A 73 20.61 -25.40 -31.10
CA GLY A 73 20.19 -25.46 -32.51
C GLY A 73 19.55 -24.18 -33.06
N PHE A 74 19.34 -23.17 -32.23
CA PHE A 74 18.72 -21.90 -32.61
C PHE A 74 19.78 -20.80 -32.74
N ASP A 75 19.58 -19.88 -33.69
CA ASP A 75 20.43 -18.70 -33.76
C ASP A 75 20.20 -17.76 -32.56
N GLY A 76 21.12 -16.81 -32.33
CA GLY A 76 21.03 -15.92 -31.18
C GLY A 76 19.76 -15.07 -31.12
N VAL A 77 19.09 -14.84 -32.26
CA VAL A 77 17.83 -14.10 -32.32
C VAL A 77 16.68 -14.97 -31.85
N GLN A 78 16.58 -16.18 -32.38
CA GLN A 78 15.60 -17.18 -31.99
C GLN A 78 15.72 -17.52 -30.50
N GLN A 79 16.96 -17.66 -29.99
CA GLN A 79 17.22 -17.88 -28.56
C GLN A 79 16.63 -16.77 -27.68
N PHE A 80 16.76 -15.50 -28.08
CA PHE A 80 16.17 -14.37 -27.35
C PHE A 80 14.64 -14.47 -27.28
N PHE A 81 13.97 -14.74 -28.40
CA PHE A 81 12.52 -14.85 -28.43
C PHE A 81 12.00 -16.08 -27.69
N LEU A 82 12.73 -17.20 -27.72
CA LEU A 82 12.36 -18.43 -27.02
C LEU A 82 12.56 -18.35 -25.50
N THR A 83 13.50 -17.53 -25.03
CA THR A 83 13.73 -17.30 -23.59
C THR A 83 12.84 -16.19 -23.02
N PHE A 84 12.30 -15.29 -23.86
CA PHE A 84 11.45 -14.19 -23.41
C PHE A 84 10.23 -14.60 -22.56
N PRO A 85 9.51 -15.70 -22.86
CA PRO A 85 8.40 -16.16 -22.02
C PRO A 85 8.77 -16.42 -20.56
N LEU A 86 10.06 -16.60 -20.21
CA LEU A 86 10.50 -16.73 -18.82
C LEU A 86 10.14 -15.50 -17.98
N VAL A 87 10.01 -14.31 -18.58
CA VAL A 87 9.56 -13.08 -17.91
C VAL A 87 8.14 -13.21 -17.35
N LEU A 88 7.33 -14.14 -17.87
CA LEU A 88 6.01 -14.43 -17.32
C LEU A 88 6.08 -15.00 -15.90
N ILE A 89 7.19 -15.66 -15.52
CA ILE A 89 7.40 -16.19 -14.16
C ILE A 89 7.37 -15.05 -13.13
N PRO A 90 8.24 -14.02 -13.20
CA PRO A 90 8.21 -12.90 -12.26
C PRO A 90 6.94 -12.06 -12.42
N ALA A 91 6.38 -11.91 -13.62
CA ALA A 91 5.10 -11.22 -13.80
C ALA A 91 3.96 -11.92 -13.04
N ALA A 92 3.86 -13.25 -13.14
CA ALA A 92 2.91 -14.05 -12.39
C ALA A 92 3.16 -13.96 -10.88
N GLY A 93 4.42 -13.99 -10.43
CA GLY A 93 4.79 -13.80 -9.02
C GLY A 93 4.29 -12.47 -8.45
N VAL A 94 4.44 -11.38 -9.20
CA VAL A 94 3.93 -10.04 -8.81
C VAL A 94 2.41 -10.04 -8.73
N VAL A 95 1.71 -10.59 -9.73
CA VAL A 95 0.24 -10.67 -9.74
C VAL A 95 -0.27 -11.49 -8.56
N VAL A 96 0.29 -12.68 -8.33
CA VAL A 96 -0.05 -13.55 -7.20
C VAL A 96 0.21 -12.83 -5.87
N GLY A 97 1.34 -12.14 -5.74
CA GLY A 97 1.67 -11.34 -4.57
C GLY A 97 0.65 -10.23 -4.30
N ILE A 98 0.24 -9.47 -5.33
CA ILE A 98 -0.77 -8.41 -5.20
C ILE A 98 -2.12 -9.00 -4.80
N LEU A 99 -2.55 -10.09 -5.45
CA LEU A 99 -3.82 -10.75 -5.14
C LEU A 99 -3.83 -11.32 -3.72
N PHE A 100 -2.72 -11.90 -3.26
CA PHE A 100 -2.55 -12.39 -1.90
C PHE A 100 -2.77 -11.27 -0.88
N VAL A 101 -2.08 -10.14 -1.07
CA VAL A 101 -2.20 -8.96 -0.21
C VAL A 101 -3.62 -8.40 -0.22
N LYS A 102 -4.23 -8.25 -1.42
CA LYS A 102 -5.62 -7.78 -1.55
C LYS A 102 -6.60 -8.69 -0.82
N LYS A 103 -6.45 -10.02 -0.94
CA LYS A 103 -7.29 -10.98 -0.22
C LYS A 103 -7.17 -10.83 1.29
N LYS A 104 -5.96 -10.57 1.80
CA LYS A 104 -5.73 -10.35 3.23
C LYS A 104 -6.34 -9.04 3.73
N ILE A 105 -6.23 -7.96 2.96
CA ILE A 105 -6.86 -6.67 3.29
C ILE A 105 -8.39 -6.80 3.28
N ALA A 106 -8.96 -7.50 2.29
CA ALA A 106 -10.40 -7.72 2.18
C ALA A 106 -10.98 -8.59 3.31
N ALA A 107 -10.15 -9.44 3.94
CA ALA A 107 -10.55 -10.25 5.08
C ALA A 107 -10.58 -9.46 6.40
N VAL A 108 -10.11 -8.21 6.43
CA VAL A 108 -10.21 -7.35 7.61
C VAL A 108 -11.66 -6.93 7.78
N LYS A 109 -12.27 -7.36 8.88
CA LYS A 109 -13.61 -6.92 9.25
C LYS A 109 -13.57 -5.43 9.56
N THR A 110 -14.44 -4.67 8.91
CA THR A 110 -14.59 -3.22 9.11
C THR A 110 -16.05 -2.88 9.25
N GLY A 111 -16.36 -1.90 10.09
CA GLY A 111 -17.72 -1.43 10.34
C GLY A 111 -18.49 -2.19 11.42
N GLU A 112 -17.87 -3.13 12.15
CA GLU A 112 -18.51 -3.82 13.28
C GLU A 112 -18.99 -2.85 14.38
N TRP A 113 -18.35 -1.68 14.48
CA TRP A 113 -18.70 -0.62 15.42
C TRP A 113 -19.94 0.19 15.03
N LYS A 114 -20.43 0.10 13.78
CA LYS A 114 -21.56 0.94 13.30
C LYS A 114 -22.86 0.62 14.03
N ASP A 115 -23.12 -0.67 14.27
CA ASP A 115 -24.31 -1.12 14.98
C ASP A 115 -24.28 -0.70 16.45
N GLU A 116 -23.12 -0.80 17.10
CA GLU A 116 -22.96 -0.37 18.49
C GLU A 116 -23.04 1.16 18.62
N LEU A 117 -22.43 1.91 17.67
CA LEU A 117 -22.46 3.38 17.67
C LEU A 117 -23.87 3.95 17.39
N SER A 118 -24.72 3.22 16.66
CA SER A 118 -26.11 3.61 16.40
C SER A 118 -26.97 3.76 17.68
N ARG A 119 -26.49 3.21 18.81
CA ARG A 119 -27.14 3.27 20.12
C ARG A 119 -26.82 4.56 20.91
N GLY A 120 -26.10 5.50 20.32
CA GLY A 120 -25.87 6.85 20.87
C GLY A 120 -24.64 6.97 21.79
N PHE A 121 -24.58 8.09 22.52
CA PHE A 121 -23.39 8.53 23.28
C PHE A 121 -22.83 7.50 24.29
N PRO A 122 -23.63 6.79 25.11
CA PRO A 122 -23.11 5.79 26.04
C PRO A 122 -22.38 4.63 25.33
N SER A 123 -22.85 4.25 24.14
CA SER A 123 -22.23 3.19 23.35
C SER A 123 -20.96 3.68 22.65
N ALA A 124 -20.89 4.97 22.31
CA ALA A 124 -19.66 5.61 21.83
C ALA A 124 -18.55 5.61 22.91
N LEU A 125 -18.90 5.93 24.16
CA LEU A 125 -17.98 5.83 25.31
C LEU A 125 -17.51 4.40 25.56
N LYS A 126 -18.44 3.44 25.48
CA LYS A 126 -18.10 2.01 25.61
C LYS A 126 -17.07 1.57 24.55
N LEU A 127 -17.30 1.90 23.27
CA LEU A 127 -16.37 1.61 22.18
C LEU A 127 -14.97 2.19 22.43
N LEU A 128 -14.89 3.40 22.98
CA LEU A 128 -13.63 4.05 23.31
C LEU A 128 -12.92 3.37 24.50
N SER A 129 -13.68 2.92 25.49
CA SER A 129 -13.15 2.26 26.68
C SER A 129 -12.64 0.84 26.43
N GLU A 130 -13.28 0.11 25.51
CA GLU A 130 -12.92 -1.26 25.13
C GLU A 130 -11.80 -1.31 24.08
N MET A 131 -11.40 -0.15 23.52
CA MET A 131 -10.35 -0.08 22.51
C MET A 131 -8.97 -0.29 23.13
N ASP A 132 -8.19 -1.22 22.58
CA ASP A 132 -6.78 -1.37 22.91
C ASP A 132 -5.97 -0.27 22.20
N TRP A 133 -5.75 0.83 22.93
CA TRP A 133 -5.05 2.00 22.43
C TRP A 133 -3.57 1.70 22.13
N ASP A 134 -2.92 0.85 22.93
CA ASP A 134 -1.51 0.52 22.77
C ASP A 134 -1.29 -0.32 21.50
N GLU A 135 -2.13 -1.32 21.25
CA GLU A 135 -2.08 -2.09 20.00
C GLU A 135 -2.38 -1.18 18.79
N THR A 136 -3.38 -0.31 18.90
CA THR A 136 -3.76 0.60 17.81
C THR A 136 -2.61 1.54 17.44
N PHE A 137 -1.91 2.11 18.43
CA PHE A 137 -0.76 2.99 18.19
C PHE A 137 0.46 2.27 17.63
N ASP A 138 0.75 1.05 18.07
CA ASP A 138 1.84 0.24 17.50
C ASP A 138 1.56 -0.13 16.03
N VAL A 139 0.30 -0.43 15.70
CA VAL A 139 -0.13 -0.67 14.31
C VAL A 139 0.00 0.58 13.44
N VAL A 140 -0.23 1.78 13.96
CA VAL A 140 0.00 3.04 13.22
C VAL A 140 1.48 3.22 12.89
N SER A 141 2.35 3.08 13.91
CA SER A 141 3.80 3.25 13.76
C SER A 141 4.42 2.25 12.77
N SER A 142 4.04 0.97 12.89
CA SER A 142 4.50 -0.10 12.01
C SER A 142 3.84 -0.06 10.62
N GLY A 143 2.58 0.35 10.54
CA GLY A 143 1.81 0.50 9.32
C GLY A 143 2.41 1.53 8.35
N ARG A 144 2.91 2.65 8.88
CA ARG A 144 3.61 3.70 8.11
C ARG A 144 4.80 3.15 7.33
N HIS A 145 5.70 2.43 8.01
CA HIS A 145 6.88 1.83 7.38
C HIS A 145 6.48 0.73 6.38
N GLY A 146 5.51 -0.11 6.75
CA GLY A 146 4.99 -1.16 5.87
C GLY A 146 4.39 -0.61 4.57
N TYR A 147 3.72 0.55 4.64
CA TYR A 147 3.06 1.16 3.48
C TYR A 147 4.06 1.75 2.47
N ILE A 148 5.09 2.45 2.96
CA ILE A 148 6.18 2.96 2.12
C ILE A 148 6.91 1.80 1.44
N MET A 149 7.26 0.78 2.23
CA MET A 149 7.99 -0.37 1.71
C MET A 149 7.16 -1.19 0.73
N TYR A 150 5.85 -1.33 0.94
CA TYR A 150 4.96 -1.94 -0.05
C TYR A 150 4.95 -1.17 -1.37
N GLY A 151 4.85 0.17 -1.32
CA GLY A 151 4.92 1.02 -2.52
C GLY A 151 6.25 0.85 -3.26
N LEU A 152 7.37 0.80 -2.54
CA LEU A 152 8.70 0.58 -3.12
C LEU A 152 8.85 -0.79 -3.77
N VAL A 153 8.45 -1.87 -3.09
CA VAL A 153 8.55 -3.24 -3.63
C VAL A 153 7.62 -3.41 -4.83
N LYS A 154 6.39 -2.88 -4.75
CA LYS A 154 5.44 -2.86 -5.87
C LYS A 154 5.99 -2.06 -7.05
N GLY A 155 6.61 -0.91 -6.79
CA GLY A 155 7.28 -0.09 -7.79
C GLY A 155 8.45 -0.77 -8.47
N ALA A 156 9.35 -1.38 -7.69
CA ALA A 156 10.46 -2.16 -8.22
C ALA A 156 9.99 -3.34 -9.07
N ALA A 157 8.94 -4.03 -8.63
CA ALA A 157 8.29 -5.10 -9.38
C ALA A 157 7.72 -4.61 -10.72
N TYR A 158 7.01 -3.48 -10.74
CA TYR A 158 6.54 -2.89 -12.00
C TYR A 158 7.68 -2.45 -12.90
N GLY A 159 8.73 -1.83 -12.34
CA GLY A 159 9.88 -1.41 -13.14
C GLY A 159 10.63 -2.57 -13.77
N PHE A 160 10.77 -3.67 -13.04
CA PHE A 160 11.29 -4.92 -13.58
C PHE A 160 10.43 -5.41 -14.75
N ILE A 161 9.11 -5.50 -14.59
CA ILE A 161 8.20 -5.93 -15.67
C ILE A 161 8.27 -4.97 -16.87
N SER A 162 8.23 -3.66 -16.64
CA SER A 162 8.31 -2.64 -17.69
C SER A 162 9.62 -2.71 -18.46
N PHE A 163 10.75 -2.98 -17.79
CA PHE A 163 12.05 -3.18 -18.44
C PHE A 163 12.00 -4.32 -19.44
N PHE A 164 11.48 -5.48 -19.06
CA PHE A 164 11.40 -6.63 -19.97
C PHE A 164 10.41 -6.41 -21.11
N ILE A 165 9.23 -5.84 -20.85
CA ILE A 165 8.23 -5.57 -21.90
C ILE A 165 8.76 -4.55 -22.91
N LEU A 166 9.31 -3.43 -22.44
CA LEU A 166 9.90 -2.41 -23.32
C LEU A 166 11.12 -2.95 -24.04
N GLY A 167 11.96 -3.72 -23.34
CA GLY A 167 13.10 -4.43 -23.94
C GLY A 167 12.66 -5.33 -25.09
N PHE A 168 11.60 -6.12 -24.90
CA PHE A 168 11.05 -6.95 -25.96
C PHE A 168 10.49 -6.16 -27.12
N LEU A 169 9.65 -5.17 -26.85
CA LEU A 169 9.04 -4.34 -27.90
C LEU A 169 10.10 -3.64 -28.75
N LEU A 170 11.10 -3.03 -28.11
CA LEU A 170 12.18 -2.37 -28.83
C LEU A 170 13.03 -3.36 -29.62
N ASN A 171 13.37 -4.53 -29.06
CA ASN A 171 14.10 -5.56 -29.80
C ASN A 171 13.30 -6.13 -30.97
N LEU A 172 11.98 -6.28 -30.82
CA LEU A 172 11.09 -6.72 -31.89
C LEU A 172 11.06 -5.69 -33.03
N ILE A 173 10.92 -4.41 -32.70
CA ILE A 173 10.93 -3.32 -33.68
C ILE A 173 12.28 -3.26 -34.40
N THR A 174 13.40 -3.31 -33.68
CA THR A 174 14.73 -3.26 -34.30
C THR A 174 15.02 -4.51 -35.10
N TYR A 175 14.49 -5.67 -34.71
CA TYR A 175 14.61 -6.87 -35.51
C TYR A 175 13.83 -6.76 -36.82
N ILE A 176 12.57 -6.29 -36.79
CA ILE A 176 11.76 -6.10 -38.01
C ILE A 176 12.40 -5.09 -38.96
N VAL A 177 12.88 -3.95 -38.44
CA VAL A 177 13.36 -2.84 -39.26
C VAL A 177 14.83 -2.99 -39.67
N LEU A 178 15.69 -3.45 -38.75
CA LEU A 178 17.14 -3.45 -38.89
C LEU A 178 17.76 -4.85 -38.91
N HIS A 179 16.95 -5.92 -38.76
CA HIS A 179 17.41 -7.31 -38.61
C HIS A 179 18.48 -7.48 -37.52
N ARG A 180 18.42 -6.64 -36.48
CA ARG A 180 19.42 -6.60 -35.40
C ARG A 180 18.76 -6.53 -34.02
N LEU A 181 19.29 -7.33 -33.09
CA LEU A 181 18.96 -7.25 -31.67
C LEU A 181 19.90 -6.31 -30.91
N GLY A 182 19.41 -5.77 -29.79
CA GLY A 182 20.20 -5.00 -28.83
C GLY A 182 20.47 -3.55 -29.22
N ALA A 183 20.08 -3.11 -30.42
CA ALA A 183 20.31 -1.74 -30.90
C ALA A 183 19.72 -0.65 -29.97
N LEU A 184 18.62 -0.99 -29.27
CA LEU A 184 17.93 -0.08 -28.35
C LEU A 184 17.87 -0.61 -26.90
N GLY A 185 18.75 -1.54 -26.53
CA GLY A 185 18.77 -2.12 -25.17
C GLY A 185 18.97 -1.07 -24.07
N TYR A 186 19.82 -0.07 -24.35
CA TYR A 186 20.04 1.06 -23.43
C TYR A 186 18.80 1.97 -23.31
N ALA A 187 18.05 2.15 -24.41
CA ALA A 187 16.81 2.92 -24.40
C ALA A 187 15.71 2.21 -23.59
N SER A 188 15.59 0.87 -23.65
CA SER A 188 14.65 0.14 -22.80
C SER A 188 14.92 0.34 -21.31
N PHE A 189 16.18 0.40 -20.90
CA PHE A 189 16.54 0.69 -19.51
C PHE A 189 16.04 2.06 -19.08
N HIS A 190 16.39 3.12 -19.82
CA HIS A 190 15.98 4.49 -19.47
C HIS A 190 14.47 4.71 -19.52
N LEU A 191 13.80 4.16 -20.54
CA LEU A 191 12.34 4.27 -20.65
C LEU A 191 11.65 3.51 -19.52
N SER A 192 12.15 2.34 -19.13
CA SER A 192 11.61 1.61 -17.98
C SER A 192 11.80 2.37 -16.67
N LEU A 193 12.97 2.98 -16.47
CA LEU A 193 13.27 3.76 -15.27
C LEU A 193 12.40 5.01 -15.20
N LEU A 194 12.21 5.71 -16.32
CA LEU A 194 11.29 6.86 -16.43
C LEU A 194 9.85 6.45 -16.14
N THR A 195 9.36 5.37 -16.76
CA THR A 195 8.00 4.86 -16.57
C THR A 195 7.77 4.48 -15.10
N THR A 196 8.74 3.80 -14.50
CA THR A 196 8.70 3.42 -13.09
C THR A 196 8.71 4.65 -12.20
N PHE A 197 9.56 5.63 -12.48
CA PHE A 197 9.65 6.87 -11.70
C PHE A 197 8.35 7.67 -11.73
N LEU A 198 7.74 7.83 -12.91
CA LEU A 198 6.46 8.53 -13.05
C LEU A 198 5.36 7.81 -12.27
N TYR A 199 5.29 6.48 -12.38
CA TYR A 199 4.37 5.66 -11.60
C TYR A 199 4.60 5.79 -10.10
N LEU A 200 5.84 5.64 -9.65
CA LEU A 200 6.23 5.70 -8.24
C LEU A 200 5.91 7.06 -7.65
N ARG A 201 6.18 8.14 -8.39
CA ARG A 201 5.91 9.52 -7.95
C ARG A 201 4.43 9.74 -7.68
N MET A 202 3.56 9.27 -8.58
CA MET A 202 2.11 9.41 -8.42
C MET A 202 1.56 8.52 -7.29
N ASP A 203 2.03 7.27 -7.19
CA ASP A 203 1.58 6.34 -6.16
C ASP A 203 2.09 6.77 -4.78
N LEU A 204 3.37 7.10 -4.63
CA LEU A 204 3.96 7.57 -3.37
C LEU A 204 3.36 8.88 -2.89
N SER A 205 3.10 9.86 -3.78
CA SER A 205 2.53 11.14 -3.36
C SER A 205 1.14 10.95 -2.75
N LYS A 206 0.30 10.11 -3.37
CA LYS A 206 -1.00 9.72 -2.83
C LYS A 206 -0.85 9.03 -1.47
N ARG A 207 0.07 8.06 -1.38
CA ARG A 207 0.32 7.32 -0.14
C ARG A 207 0.82 8.19 1.00
N VAL A 208 1.69 9.16 0.72
CA VAL A 208 2.22 10.10 1.71
C VAL A 208 1.13 11.05 2.19
N ALA A 209 0.21 11.47 1.31
CA ALA A 209 -0.95 12.27 1.72
C ALA A 209 -1.86 11.47 2.68
N GLU A 210 -2.19 10.22 2.33
CA GLU A 210 -2.95 9.31 3.21
C GLU A 210 -2.24 9.10 4.56
N MET A 211 -0.91 8.92 4.57
CA MET A 211 -0.14 8.80 5.82
C MET A 211 -0.16 10.08 6.65
N ARG A 212 -0.11 11.25 6.01
CA ARG A 212 -0.17 12.54 6.73
C ARG A 212 -1.54 12.78 7.36
N GLU A 213 -2.60 12.32 6.71
CA GLU A 213 -3.94 12.30 7.30
C GLU A 213 -3.97 11.37 8.52
N ILE A 214 -3.42 10.16 8.42
CA ILE A 214 -3.33 9.22 9.55
C ILE A 214 -2.52 9.83 10.71
N ASP A 215 -1.38 10.48 10.44
CA ASP A 215 -0.57 11.15 11.48
C ASP A 215 -1.38 12.26 12.17
N ARG A 216 -2.11 13.08 11.41
CA ARG A 216 -2.99 14.11 11.98
C ARG A 216 -4.04 13.48 12.89
N LEU A 217 -4.66 12.41 12.42
CA LEU A 217 -5.72 11.71 13.14
C LEU A 217 -5.20 11.02 14.39
N TYR A 218 -3.98 10.47 14.36
CA TYR A 218 -3.27 9.95 15.53
C TYR A 218 -3.11 11.02 16.62
N TRP A 219 -2.69 12.23 16.24
CA TRP A 219 -2.58 13.33 17.20
C TRP A 219 -3.92 13.76 17.78
N GLU A 220 -4.98 13.76 16.96
CA GLU A 220 -6.35 13.99 17.44
C GLU A 220 -6.82 12.89 18.40
N LEU A 221 -6.52 11.61 18.11
CA LEU A 221 -6.73 10.46 19.01
C LEU A 221 -6.03 10.62 20.34
N GLN A 222 -4.74 10.95 20.30
CA GLN A 222 -3.89 11.05 21.48
C GLN A 222 -4.38 12.17 22.40
N LYS A 223 -4.78 13.30 21.81
CA LYS A 223 -5.43 14.39 22.53
C LYS A 223 -6.75 13.96 23.16
N PHE A 224 -7.60 13.26 22.40
CA PHE A 224 -8.91 12.80 22.89
C PHE A 224 -8.80 11.77 24.02
N SER A 225 -7.87 10.82 23.90
CA SER A 225 -7.55 9.85 24.96
C SER A 225 -7.05 10.54 26.22
N HIS A 226 -6.17 11.53 26.08
CA HIS A 226 -5.68 12.32 27.21
C HIS A 226 -6.80 13.11 27.89
N ASP A 227 -7.67 13.76 27.09
CA ASP A 227 -8.81 14.51 27.58
C ASP A 227 -9.82 13.62 28.33
N LEU A 228 -10.10 12.40 27.83
CA LEU A 228 -10.95 11.41 28.49
C LEU A 228 -10.35 10.86 29.78
N ARG A 229 -9.04 10.60 29.79
CA ARG A 229 -8.36 10.03 30.96
C ARG A 229 -8.20 11.06 32.10
N ASN A 230 -8.21 12.34 31.76
CA ASN A 230 -8.18 13.46 32.70
C ASN A 230 -9.58 13.98 33.05
N ALA A 231 -10.62 13.62 32.30
CA ALA A 231 -11.99 13.85 32.68
C ALA A 231 -12.36 12.83 33.76
N GLU A 232 -12.36 13.26 35.02
CA GLU A 232 -12.95 12.47 36.11
C GLU A 232 -14.43 12.21 35.78
N PHE A 233 -14.79 10.94 35.61
CA PHE A 233 -16.17 10.46 35.55
C PHE A 233 -16.55 9.82 36.89
#